data_AF-A0A0Q9RAD0-F1
#
_entry.id   AF-A0A0Q9RAD0-F1
#
_cell.length_a   1.000
_cell.length_b   1.000
_cell.length_c   1.000
_cell.angle_alpha   90.00
_cell.angle_beta   90.00
_cell.angle_gamma   90.00
#
_symmetry.space_group_name_H-M   'P 1'
#
loop_
_entity.id
_entity.type
_entity.pdbx_description
1 polymer ?
#
loop_
_entity_poly.entity_id
_entity_poly.type
_entity_poly.pdbx_seq_one_letter_code
_entity_poly.pdbx_strand_id
1 'polypeptide(L)'
;MQPFHPITAKSCKNLIGKPVLVYLTNGSEIYGIVSRVEKNKLILNDNQEASIKSSSKNTKPTPTKKGKKKQAQPVSPNQPSTQEQLSSFGLIRFGGPLQAPPAKPTRPVDIQIDYIAALFSE
;
A
#
# COMPACT_ATOMS: atom_id res chain seq x y z
N MET A 1 5.34 -5.74 18.72
CA MET A 1 5.19 -7.00 17.96
C MET A 1 4.91 -8.13 18.93
N GLN A 2 3.99 -9.03 18.60
CA GLN A 2 3.62 -10.20 19.39
C GLN A 2 4.49 -11.41 19.01
N PRO A 3 4.99 -12.20 19.98
CA PRO A 3 5.73 -13.42 19.68
C PRO A 3 4.82 -14.43 18.98
N PHE A 4 5.32 -15.01 17.90
CA PHE A 4 4.61 -16.00 17.11
C PHE A 4 5.17 -17.39 17.35
N HIS A 5 4.36 -18.27 17.92
CA HIS A 5 4.71 -19.65 18.18
C HIS A 5 3.48 -20.55 18.05
N PRO A 6 3.59 -21.78 17.53
CA PRO A 6 4.79 -22.45 17.02
C PRO A 6 5.22 -21.95 15.63
N ILE A 7 6.52 -22.00 15.35
CA ILE A 7 7.10 -21.56 14.06
C ILE A 7 7.16 -22.77 13.12
N THR A 8 6.11 -22.99 12.35
CA THR A 8 5.99 -24.11 11.40
C THR A 8 5.52 -23.62 10.04
N ALA A 9 5.81 -24.37 8.98
CA ALA A 9 5.33 -24.02 7.62
C ALA A 9 3.80 -23.87 7.53
N LYS A 10 3.03 -24.52 8.40
CA LYS A 10 1.57 -24.40 8.43
C LYS A 10 1.12 -23.13 9.15
N SER A 11 1.71 -22.82 10.30
CA SER A 11 1.35 -21.63 11.08
C SER A 11 1.80 -20.34 10.39
N CYS A 12 3.00 -20.32 9.77
CA CYS A 12 3.52 -19.15 9.07
C CYS A 12 2.68 -18.73 7.85
N LYS A 13 1.81 -19.59 7.30
CA LYS A 13 0.87 -19.20 6.22
C LYS A 13 -0.11 -18.12 6.65
N ASN A 14 -0.45 -18.04 7.94
CA ASN A 14 -1.32 -16.99 8.48
C ASN A 14 -0.64 -15.62 8.53
N LEU A 15 0.68 -15.58 8.34
CA LEU A 15 1.48 -14.36 8.37
C LEU A 15 1.66 -13.74 6.98
N ILE A 16 1.17 -14.39 5.92
CA ILE A 16 1.27 -13.85 4.55
C ILE A 16 0.61 -12.46 4.48
N GLY A 17 1.35 -11.49 3.95
CA GLY A 17 0.97 -10.08 3.86
C GLY A 17 1.19 -9.27 5.14
N LYS A 18 1.63 -9.89 6.24
CA LYS A 18 1.90 -9.20 7.51
C LYS A 18 3.38 -8.84 7.64
N PRO A 19 3.71 -7.70 8.26
CA PRO A 19 5.07 -7.39 8.67
C PRO A 19 5.49 -8.32 9.80
N VAL A 20 6.71 -8.85 9.68
CA VAL A 20 7.32 -9.72 10.67
C VAL A 20 8.76 -9.32 10.95
N LEU A 21 9.19 -9.59 12.18
CA LEU A 21 10.58 -9.54 12.60
C LEU A 21 11.05 -10.96 12.89
N VAL A 22 12.08 -11.39 12.15
CA VAL A 22 12.66 -12.73 12.23
C VAL A 22 14.02 -12.64 12.88
N TYR A 23 14.23 -13.41 13.95
CA TYR A 23 15.54 -13.65 14.52
C TYR A 23 16.01 -15.03 14.07
N LEU A 24 17.16 -15.07 13.40
CA LEU A 24 17.80 -16.31 12.98
C LEU A 24 18.65 -16.89 14.10
N THR A 25 18.94 -18.19 14.03
CA THR A 25 19.81 -18.90 14.98
C THR A 25 21.25 -18.40 14.99
N ASN A 26 21.70 -17.73 13.93
CA ASN A 26 23.01 -17.07 13.86
C ASN A 26 23.01 -15.67 14.51
N GLY A 27 21.90 -15.23 15.11
CA GLY A 27 21.74 -13.92 15.74
C GLY A 27 21.42 -12.78 14.77
N SER A 28 21.30 -13.04 13.47
CA SER A 28 20.87 -12.03 12.49
C SER A 28 19.38 -11.72 12.64
N GLU A 29 19.02 -10.45 12.50
CA GLU A 29 17.64 -10.00 12.48
C GLU A 29 17.22 -9.56 11.08
N ILE A 30 16.02 -9.94 10.67
CA ILE A 30 15.47 -9.62 9.36
C ILE A 30 14.05 -9.11 9.56
N TYR A 31 13.81 -7.87 9.14
CA TYR A 31 12.49 -7.27 9.10
C TYR A 31 11.95 -7.29 7.66
N GLY A 32 10.69 -7.67 7.50
CA GLY A 32 10.06 -7.69 6.19
C GLY A 32 8.61 -8.12 6.22
N ILE A 33 7.95 -8.01 5.07
CA ILE A 33 6.58 -8.52 4.89
C ILE A 33 6.68 -9.95 4.37
N VAL A 34 5.94 -10.88 4.97
CA VAL A 34 5.88 -12.26 4.47
C VAL A 34 5.13 -12.28 3.15
N SER A 35 5.80 -12.63 2.05
CA SER A 35 5.15 -12.75 0.75
C SER A 35 4.55 -14.14 0.54
N ARG A 36 5.29 -15.20 0.89
CA ARG A 36 4.80 -16.60 0.77
C ARG A 36 5.61 -17.55 1.65
N VAL A 37 5.10 -18.78 1.78
CA VAL A 37 5.78 -19.90 2.44
C VAL A 37 5.87 -21.06 1.46
N GLU A 38 7.09 -21.50 1.12
CA GLU A 38 7.34 -22.57 0.15
C GLU A 38 8.37 -23.56 0.69
N LYS A 39 8.08 -24.87 0.63
CA LYS A 39 9.07 -25.95 0.94
C LYS A 39 9.86 -25.71 2.24
N ASN A 40 9.16 -25.36 3.32
CA ASN A 40 9.76 -25.03 4.63
C ASN A 40 10.65 -23.78 4.64
N LYS A 41 10.43 -22.86 3.69
CA LYS A 41 11.09 -21.55 3.62
C LYS A 41 10.05 -20.43 3.73
N LEU A 42 10.38 -19.42 4.52
CA LEU A 42 9.68 -18.16 4.64
C LEU A 42 10.31 -17.17 3.67
N ILE A 43 9.49 -16.62 2.78
CA ILE A 43 9.95 -15.68 1.74
C ILE A 43 9.44 -14.30 2.12
N LEU A 44 10.36 -13.37 2.36
CA LEU A 44 10.09 -11.98 2.74
C LEU A 44 10.32 -11.04 1.56
N ASN A 45 9.53 -9.97 1.49
CA ASN A 45 9.69 -8.85 0.54
C ASN A 45 9.79 -9.29 -0.94
N ASP A 46 9.08 -10.35 -1.30
CA ASP A 46 8.92 -10.66 -2.71
C ASP A 46 7.98 -9.64 -3.36
N ASN A 47 8.53 -8.85 -4.27
CA ASN A 47 7.81 -7.84 -5.06
C ASN A 47 7.07 -8.46 -6.24
N GLN A 48 7.01 -9.80 -6.35
CA GLN A 48 6.04 -10.46 -7.21
C GLN A 48 4.66 -10.20 -6.63
N GLU A 49 4.13 -9.05 -7.04
CA GLU A 49 2.72 -8.71 -7.18
C GLU A 49 1.86 -9.70 -6.40
N ALA A 50 1.71 -9.41 -5.11
CA ALA A 50 0.59 -9.97 -4.38
C ALA A 50 -0.63 -9.50 -5.15
N SER A 51 -1.08 -10.32 -6.11
CA SER A 51 -2.37 -10.20 -6.76
C SER A 51 -3.36 -10.55 -5.67
N ILE A 52 -3.51 -9.63 -4.72
CA ILE A 52 -4.61 -9.59 -3.80
C ILE A 52 -5.79 -9.45 -4.75
N LYS A 53 -6.40 -10.58 -5.09
CA LYS A 53 -7.78 -10.61 -5.56
C LYS A 53 -8.60 -10.12 -4.39
N SER A 54 -8.54 -8.82 -4.12
CA SER A 54 -9.57 -8.13 -3.39
C SER A 54 -10.79 -8.29 -4.27
N SER A 55 -11.57 -9.34 -4.03
CA SER A 55 -12.95 -9.40 -4.47
C SER A 55 -13.65 -8.27 -3.72
N SER A 56 -13.49 -7.04 -4.22
CA SER A 56 -14.33 -5.92 -3.90
C SER A 56 -15.73 -6.35 -4.31
N LYS A 57 -16.49 -6.84 -3.34
CA LYS A 57 -17.93 -7.05 -3.46
C LYS A 57 -18.52 -5.65 -3.63
N ASN A 58 -18.51 -5.17 -4.86
CA ASN A 58 -19.09 -3.90 -5.25
C ASN A 58 -20.60 -4.07 -5.17
N THR A 59 -21.15 -3.83 -3.98
CA THR A 59 -22.58 -3.61 -3.80
C THR A 59 -22.96 -2.34 -4.56
N LYS A 60 -23.33 -2.55 -5.82
CA LYS A 60 -23.92 -1.56 -6.72
C LYS A 60 -25.20 -1.00 -6.06
N PRO A 61 -25.24 0.27 -5.63
CA PRO A 61 -26.51 0.89 -5.29
C PRO A 61 -27.17 1.30 -6.61
N THR A 62 -28.29 0.67 -6.93
CA THR A 62 -29.24 1.13 -7.96
C THR A 62 -29.93 2.41 -7.48
N PRO A 63 -29.78 3.57 -8.15
CA PRO A 63 -30.70 4.68 -7.95
C PRO A 63 -31.95 4.47 -8.82
N THR A 64 -33.06 4.20 -8.14
CA THR A 64 -34.42 4.16 -8.68
C THR A 64 -34.85 5.51 -9.28
N LYS A 65 -35.44 5.44 -10.48
CA LYS A 65 -36.20 6.49 -11.17
C LYS A 65 -37.15 7.26 -10.23
N LYS A 66 -37.09 8.61 -10.27
CA LYS A 66 -38.24 9.53 -10.37
C LYS A 66 -37.73 10.99 -10.30
N GLY A 67 -38.17 11.86 -11.22
CA GLY A 67 -37.99 13.30 -11.05
C GLY A 67 -37.96 14.10 -12.35
N LYS A 68 -39.13 14.58 -12.76
CA LYS A 68 -39.41 15.40 -13.95
C LYS A 68 -39.09 16.88 -13.63
N LYS A 69 -38.36 17.60 -14.49
CA LYS A 69 -38.74 18.90 -15.13
C LYS A 69 -37.57 19.87 -15.43
N LYS A 70 -37.51 20.23 -16.72
CA LYS A 70 -37.45 21.56 -17.38
C LYS A 70 -36.16 22.42 -17.40
N GLN A 71 -35.76 22.69 -18.67
CA GLN A 71 -35.39 23.97 -19.32
C GLN A 71 -34.09 24.65 -18.84
N ALA A 72 -33.25 25.28 -19.67
CA ALA A 72 -33.20 25.55 -21.11
C ALA A 72 -31.73 25.86 -21.52
N GLN A 73 -31.45 25.78 -22.82
CA GLN A 73 -30.16 26.04 -23.51
C GLN A 73 -29.77 27.55 -23.53
N PRO A 74 -28.84 28.02 -24.41
CA PRO A 74 -27.38 27.86 -24.44
C PRO A 74 -26.69 29.24 -24.53
N VAL A 75 -25.34 29.33 -24.58
CA VAL A 75 -24.53 30.12 -25.54
C VAL A 75 -23.11 30.41 -25.00
N SER A 76 -22.11 29.98 -25.76
CA SER A 76 -20.81 30.66 -25.97
C SER A 76 -20.91 31.46 -27.29
N PRO A 77 -19.93 32.26 -27.77
CA PRO A 77 -18.65 32.76 -27.20
C PRO A 77 -18.42 34.30 -27.45
N ASN A 78 -17.22 34.81 -27.14
CA ASN A 78 -16.42 35.88 -27.82
C ASN A 78 -15.93 37.07 -26.94
N GLN A 79 -14.61 37.09 -26.70
CA GLN A 79 -13.57 38.16 -26.49
C GLN A 79 -13.94 39.66 -26.18
N PRO A 80 -12.96 40.55 -25.89
CA PRO A 80 -11.76 40.53 -25.01
C PRO A 80 -11.62 41.84 -24.16
N SER A 81 -10.72 41.93 -23.17
CA SER A 81 -9.89 43.14 -22.88
C SER A 81 -9.19 43.09 -21.51
N THR A 82 -7.86 43.26 -21.57
CA THR A 82 -6.91 44.06 -20.76
C THR A 82 -7.14 44.38 -19.28
N GLN A 83 -5.96 44.48 -18.61
CA GLN A 83 -5.67 45.06 -17.29
C GLN A 83 -5.98 44.13 -16.11
N GLU A 84 -5.15 43.98 -15.08
CA GLU A 84 -4.12 44.87 -14.58
C GLU A 84 -3.09 44.08 -13.75
N GLN A 85 -1.84 44.48 -13.89
CA GLN A 85 -0.72 44.10 -13.07
C GLN A 85 -0.92 44.68 -11.67
N LEU A 86 -1.27 43.84 -10.68
CA LEU A 86 -1.07 44.19 -9.28
C LEU A 86 -0.37 43.05 -8.55
N SER A 87 0.88 43.35 -8.22
CA SER A 87 1.76 42.63 -7.33
C SER A 87 1.03 42.15 -6.08
N SER A 88 1.02 40.85 -5.85
CA SER A 88 0.75 40.29 -4.52
C SER A 88 2.07 39.80 -3.94
N PHE A 89 2.46 40.51 -2.89
CA PHE A 89 3.58 40.25 -2.00
C PHE A 89 3.52 38.82 -1.45
N GLY A 90 4.67 38.15 -1.47
CA GLY A 90 5.10 37.25 -0.40
C GLY A 90 4.12 36.20 0.10
N LEU A 91 3.76 35.23 -0.73
CA LEU A 91 3.39 33.90 -0.22
C LEU A 91 4.54 32.95 -0.54
N ILE A 92 5.33 32.64 0.48
CA ILE A 92 6.22 31.48 0.45
C ILE A 92 5.34 30.28 0.10
N ARG A 93 5.47 29.77 -1.13
CA ARG A 93 4.96 28.46 -1.53
C ARG A 93 5.75 27.40 -0.77
N PHE A 94 5.39 27.16 0.49
CA PHE A 94 5.73 25.94 1.21
C PHE A 94 4.84 24.82 0.65
N GLY A 95 5.15 24.41 -0.57
CA GLY A 95 4.37 23.45 -1.35
C GLY A 95 5.25 22.67 -2.32
N GLY A 96 6.47 22.37 -1.91
CA GLY A 96 7.28 21.35 -2.59
C GLY A 96 6.64 19.98 -2.35
N PRO A 97 6.59 19.10 -3.36
CA PRO A 97 6.06 17.76 -3.16
C PRO A 97 6.84 17.08 -2.04
N LEU A 98 6.12 16.60 -1.01
CA LEU A 98 6.65 15.66 -0.04
C LEU A 98 7.18 14.47 -0.83
N GLN A 99 8.49 14.43 -1.07
CA GLN A 99 9.17 13.22 -1.50
C GLN A 99 8.97 12.22 -0.38
N ALA A 100 7.97 11.35 -0.55
CA ALA A 100 7.89 10.13 0.21
C ALA A 100 9.27 9.45 0.13
N PRO A 101 9.82 8.95 1.25
CA PRO A 101 11.11 8.29 1.22
C PRO A 101 11.07 7.18 0.17
N PRO A 102 12.11 7.06 -0.68
CA PRO A 102 12.12 6.04 -1.71
C PRO A 102 11.96 4.69 -1.03
N ALA A 103 10.90 3.95 -1.39
CA ALA A 103 10.72 2.59 -0.97
C ALA A 103 11.98 1.82 -1.39
N LYS A 104 12.85 1.53 -0.41
CA LYS A 104 14.08 0.79 -0.65
C LYS A 104 13.64 -0.53 -1.27
N PRO A 105 14.11 -0.91 -2.47
CA PRO A 105 13.76 -2.19 -3.05
C PRO A 105 14.41 -3.27 -2.17
N THR A 106 13.68 -3.71 -1.16
CA THR A 106 14.08 -4.83 -0.32
C THR A 106 14.07 -6.03 -1.23
N ARG A 107 15.23 -6.66 -1.40
CA ARG A 107 15.34 -7.88 -2.20
C ARG A 107 14.48 -8.98 -1.53
N PRO A 108 13.96 -9.92 -2.32
CA PRO A 108 13.36 -11.12 -1.77
C PRO A 108 14.38 -11.83 -0.87
N VAL A 109 13.97 -12.20 0.34
CA VAL A 109 14.81 -12.93 1.30
C VAL A 109 14.17 -14.28 1.59
N ASP A 110 14.89 -15.35 1.29
CA ASP A 110 14.46 -16.72 1.54
C ASP A 110 15.10 -17.23 2.84
N ILE A 111 14.28 -17.59 3.82
CA ILE A 111 14.74 -18.03 5.15
C ILE A 111 14.21 -19.44 5.40
N GLN A 112 15.06 -20.41 5.73
CA GLN A 112 14.54 -21.72 6.16
C GLN A 112 13.94 -21.60 7.55
N ILE A 113 12.75 -22.18 7.73
CA ILE A 113 12.00 -22.12 8.99
C ILE A 113 12.80 -22.75 10.14
N ASP A 114 13.61 -23.77 9.83
CA ASP A 114 14.45 -24.49 10.82
C ASP A 114 15.57 -23.61 11.39
N TYR A 115 15.95 -22.52 10.71
CA TYR A 115 16.95 -21.56 11.19
C TYR A 115 16.34 -20.36 11.90
N ILE A 116 15.02 -20.33 12.10
CA ILE A 116 14.35 -19.25 12.83
C ILE A 116 14.40 -19.57 14.32
N ALA A 117 15.10 -18.72 15.08
CA ALA A 117 15.14 -18.81 16.54
C ALA A 117 13.88 -18.18 17.17
N ALA A 118 13.43 -17.03 16.65
CA ALA A 118 12.21 -16.38 17.09
C ALA A 118 11.55 -15.61 15.94
N LEU A 119 10.23 -15.52 15.99
CA LEU A 119 9.41 -14.82 15.00
C LEU A 119 8.42 -13.93 15.74
N PHE A 120 8.29 -12.68 15.31
CA PHE A 120 7.34 -11.73 15.87
C PHE A 120 6.49 -11.13 14.75
N SER A 121 5.18 -11.04 14.97
CA SER A 121 4.24 -10.38 14.05
C SER A 121 3.68 -9.11 14.67
N GLU A 122 3.27 -8.14 13.86
CA GLU A 122 2.50 -6.99 14.34
C GLU A 122 1.05 -7.37 14.65
#